data_AF-A0A7I4Y464-F1
#
_entry.id   AF-A0A7I4Y464-F1
#
_cell.length_a   1.000
_cell.length_b   1.000
_cell.length_c   1.000
_cell.angle_alpha   90.00
_cell.angle_beta   90.00
_cell.angle_gamma   90.00
#
_symmetry.space_group_name_H-M   'P 1'
#
loop_
_entity.id
_entity.type
_entity.pdbx_description
1 polymer ?
#
loop_
_entity_poly.entity_id
_entity_poly.type
_entity_poly.pdbx_seq_one_letter_code
_entity_poly.pdbx_strand_id
1 'polypeptide(L)'
;MEKCKCFCCGGNMTCFVSRLKHHLLEYNSVRRVTSKTDFYYMRHFAPLTWYCNFGSTLNATHIIRFDTKERIQLAKTFNKVLQTAGVPISERNYIRREMLKRLPAHATSTSEEREIVRDVFFSNKKTLEIFTEIYYYDFVVFGYHPPISHMQKDPIFRD
;
A
#
# COMPACT_ATOMS: atom_id res chain seq x y z
N MET A 1 -29.79 -5.05 10.30
CA MET A 1 -28.97 -6.10 9.67
C MET A 1 -27.60 -5.51 9.39
N GLU A 2 -26.57 -5.97 10.10
CA GLU A 2 -25.22 -5.47 9.91
C GLU A 2 -24.76 -5.80 8.48
N LYS A 3 -24.35 -4.77 7.72
CA LYS A 3 -23.81 -4.99 6.37
C LYS A 3 -22.57 -5.87 6.50
N CYS A 4 -22.53 -6.96 5.72
CA CYS A 4 -21.37 -7.81 5.52
C CYS A 4 -20.12 -6.99 5.14
N LYS A 5 -19.33 -6.56 6.13
CA LYS A 5 -18.05 -5.86 5.92
C LYS A 5 -16.93 -6.88 5.81
N CYS A 6 -15.83 -6.49 5.16
CA CYS A 6 -14.64 -7.32 4.99
C CYS A 6 -14.97 -8.69 4.37
N PHE A 7 -15.85 -8.68 3.37
CA PHE A 7 -16.30 -9.88 2.65
C PHE A 7 -16.87 -11.00 3.55
N CYS A 8 -17.46 -10.64 4.69
CA CYS A 8 -18.01 -11.58 5.68
C CYS A 8 -16.97 -12.54 6.28
N CYS A 9 -15.69 -12.16 6.29
CA CYS A 9 -14.64 -13.06 6.76
C CYS A 9 -14.52 -13.17 8.29
N GLY A 10 -15.28 -12.39 9.07
CA GLY A 10 -15.33 -12.52 10.54
C GLY A 10 -13.96 -12.41 11.23
N GLY A 11 -13.05 -11.60 10.68
CA GLY A 11 -11.67 -11.46 11.19
C GLY A 11 -10.66 -12.46 10.63
N ASN A 12 -11.08 -13.46 9.85
CA ASN A 12 -10.17 -14.40 9.20
C ASN A 12 -9.40 -13.70 8.06
N MET A 13 -8.10 -13.50 8.28
CA MET A 13 -7.25 -12.78 7.34
C MET A 13 -7.05 -13.53 6.01
N THR A 14 -6.87 -14.85 6.05
CA THR A 14 -6.72 -15.68 4.84
C THR A 14 -7.97 -15.59 3.96
N CYS A 15 -9.16 -15.66 4.56
CA CYS A 15 -10.43 -15.43 3.88
C CYS A 15 -10.46 -14.04 3.23
N PHE A 16 -10.08 -13.01 3.99
CA PHE A 16 -10.14 -11.63 3.51
C PHE A 16 -9.23 -11.44 2.29
N VAL A 17 -7.97 -11.85 2.35
CA VAL A 17 -7.04 -11.69 1.21
C VAL A 17 -7.43 -12.56 0.02
N SER A 18 -8.01 -13.74 0.26
CA SER A 18 -8.51 -14.63 -0.82
C SER A 18 -9.67 -13.98 -1.59
N ARG A 19 -10.65 -13.44 -0.86
CA ARG A 19 -11.80 -12.76 -1.46
C ARG A 19 -11.38 -11.44 -2.10
N LEU A 20 -10.46 -10.70 -1.48
CA LEU A 20 -9.86 -9.51 -2.07
C LEU A 20 -9.23 -9.83 -3.43
N LYS A 21 -8.40 -10.88 -3.52
CA LYS A 21 -7.79 -11.31 -4.80
C LYS A 21 -8.87 -11.59 -5.86
N HIS A 22 -9.91 -12.34 -5.50
CA HIS A 22 -11.02 -12.63 -6.42
C HIS A 22 -11.66 -11.34 -6.96
N HIS A 23 -12.02 -10.41 -6.07
CA HIS A 23 -12.64 -9.14 -6.46
C HIS A 23 -11.71 -8.26 -7.31
N LEU A 24 -10.41 -8.20 -6.99
CA LEU A 24 -9.43 -7.46 -7.80
C LEU A 24 -9.31 -8.04 -9.22
N LEU A 25 -9.26 -9.37 -9.36
CA LEU A 25 -9.16 -10.03 -10.66
C LEU A 25 -10.44 -9.90 -11.48
N GLU A 26 -11.60 -10.01 -10.85
CA GLU A 26 -12.91 -9.78 -11.47
C GLU A 26 -13.04 -8.35 -11.98
N TYR A 27 -12.61 -7.36 -11.20
CA TYR A 27 -12.58 -5.98 -11.65
C TYR A 27 -11.67 -5.78 -12.86
N ASN A 28 -10.47 -6.37 -12.84
CA ASN A 28 -9.52 -6.25 -13.93
C ASN A 28 -10.04 -6.88 -15.24
N SER A 29 -10.80 -7.98 -15.15
CA SER A 29 -11.34 -8.68 -16.31
C SER A 29 -12.61 -8.01 -16.88
N VAL A 30 -13.55 -7.61 -16.03
CA VAL A 30 -14.86 -7.07 -16.46
C VAL A 30 -14.82 -5.54 -16.64
N ARG A 31 -13.87 -4.85 -16.01
CA ARG A 31 -13.72 -3.38 -15.98
C ARG A 31 -15.00 -2.63 -15.59
N ARG A 32 -15.88 -3.25 -14.79
CA ARG A 32 -17.11 -2.63 -14.28
C ARG A 32 -17.07 -2.57 -12.77
N VAL A 33 -17.30 -1.38 -12.23
CA VAL A 33 -17.62 -1.20 -10.81
C VAL A 33 -19.09 -1.52 -10.63
N THR A 34 -19.41 -2.64 -10.01
CA THR A 34 -20.78 -3.09 -9.80
C THR A 34 -21.41 -2.52 -8.53
N SER A 35 -20.59 -2.03 -7.57
CA SER A 35 -21.10 -1.45 -6.33
C SER A 35 -20.15 -0.42 -5.69
N LYS A 36 -20.68 0.40 -4.77
CA LYS A 36 -19.88 1.31 -3.92
C LYS A 36 -18.85 0.57 -3.07
N THR A 37 -19.17 -0.66 -2.67
CA THR A 37 -18.28 -1.51 -1.88
C THR A 37 -17.10 -1.98 -2.73
N ASP A 38 -17.33 -2.36 -3.98
CA ASP A 38 -16.26 -2.73 -4.91
C ASP A 38 -15.34 -1.53 -5.16
N PHE A 39 -15.92 -0.35 -5.38
CA PHE A 39 -15.13 0.87 -5.51
C PHE A 39 -14.26 1.16 -4.28
N TYR A 40 -14.82 0.97 -3.08
CA TYR A 40 -14.07 1.12 -1.84
C TYR A 40 -12.87 0.16 -1.80
N TYR A 41 -13.07 -1.13 -2.07
CA TYR A 41 -11.96 -2.09 -2.02
C TYR A 41 -10.93 -1.84 -3.12
N MET A 42 -11.35 -1.57 -4.36
CA MET A 42 -10.44 -1.23 -5.45
C MET A 42 -9.58 -0.01 -5.11
N ARG A 43 -10.20 1.08 -4.62
CA ARG A 43 -9.49 2.32 -4.29
C ARG A 43 -8.46 2.14 -3.17
N HIS A 44 -8.69 1.23 -2.23
CA HIS A 44 -7.82 1.08 -1.05
C HIS A 44 -6.82 -0.07 -1.17
N PHE A 45 -7.08 -1.07 -2.02
CA PHE A 45 -6.30 -2.31 -2.04
C PHE A 45 -5.77 -2.71 -3.42
N ALA A 46 -6.14 -2.03 -4.51
CA ALA A 46 -5.51 -2.32 -5.79
C ALA A 46 -4.00 -2.05 -5.73
N PRO A 47 -3.18 -2.86 -6.42
CA PRO A 47 -1.76 -2.56 -6.61
C PRO A 47 -1.55 -1.16 -7.19
N LEU A 48 -0.52 -0.45 -6.74
CA LEU A 48 -0.22 0.90 -7.25
C LEU A 48 0.15 0.85 -8.74
N THR A 49 0.78 -0.24 -9.18
CA THR A 49 1.10 -0.48 -10.59
C THR A 49 -0.14 -0.56 -11.50
N TRP A 50 -1.34 -0.74 -10.93
CA TRP A 50 -2.60 -0.74 -11.70
C TRP A 50 -3.18 0.66 -11.93
N TYR A 51 -2.61 1.70 -11.32
CA TYR A 51 -3.13 3.06 -11.47
C TYR A 51 -2.98 3.54 -12.91
N CYS A 52 -3.99 4.29 -13.38
CA CYS A 52 -4.02 4.78 -14.75
C CYS A 52 -2.72 5.49 -15.12
N ASN A 53 -2.17 5.12 -16.28
CA ASN A 53 -0.95 5.70 -16.85
C ASN A 53 0.32 5.51 -16.02
N PHE A 54 0.31 4.72 -14.93
CA PHE A 54 1.46 4.56 -14.05
C PHE A 54 2.70 4.07 -14.83
N GLY A 55 2.54 3.05 -15.69
CA GLY A 55 3.63 2.55 -16.52
C GLY A 55 4.24 3.61 -17.45
N SER A 56 3.43 4.46 -18.06
CA SER A 56 3.91 5.55 -18.92
C SER A 56 4.56 6.70 -18.14
N THR A 57 4.19 6.90 -16.88
CA THR A 57 4.74 7.96 -16.03
C THR A 57 5.90 7.50 -15.15
N LEU A 58 6.22 6.21 -15.15
CA LEU A 58 7.20 5.62 -14.24
C LEU A 58 8.57 6.33 -14.33
N ASN A 59 9.06 6.58 -15.55
CA ASN A 59 10.35 7.26 -15.78
C ASN A 59 10.39 8.70 -15.26
N ALA A 60 9.23 9.35 -15.10
CA ALA A 60 9.09 10.70 -14.57
C ALA A 60 8.68 10.70 -13.08
N THR A 61 8.48 9.52 -12.47
CA THR A 61 7.99 9.39 -11.09
C THR A 61 9.15 9.32 -10.12
N HIS A 62 9.14 10.18 -9.11
CA HIS A 62 10.07 10.07 -7.97
C HIS A 62 9.43 9.23 -6.86
N ILE A 63 9.99 8.05 -6.60
CA ILE A 63 9.53 7.16 -5.54
C ILE A 63 10.23 7.53 -4.23
N ILE A 64 9.46 7.91 -3.21
CA ILE A 64 9.95 8.19 -1.86
C ILE A 64 9.50 7.06 -0.95
N ARG A 65 10.45 6.34 -0.35
CA ARG A 65 10.14 5.30 0.64
C ARG A 65 9.67 5.95 1.93
N PHE A 66 8.48 5.58 2.36
CA PHE A 66 7.87 6.12 3.57
C PHE A 66 8.36 5.36 4.80
N ASP A 67 8.98 6.07 5.74
CA ASP A 67 9.35 5.54 7.05
C ASP A 67 8.83 6.48 8.16
N THR A 68 7.91 5.97 8.98
CA THR A 68 7.34 6.71 10.12
C THR A 68 8.29 6.86 11.29
N LYS A 69 9.36 6.07 11.36
CA LYS A 69 10.41 6.21 12.38
C LYS A 69 11.36 7.35 12.02
N GLU A 70 11.52 7.64 10.73
CA GLU A 70 12.42 8.66 10.21
C GLU A 70 11.68 9.88 9.61
N ARG A 71 10.62 10.36 10.27
CA ARG A 71 9.78 11.47 9.74
C ARG A 71 10.56 12.73 9.36
N ILE A 72 11.61 13.05 10.10
CA ILE A 72 12.49 14.18 9.80
C ILE A 72 13.21 13.97 8.47
N GLN A 73 13.76 12.77 8.26
CA GLN A 73 14.46 12.43 7.03
C GLN A 73 13.48 12.37 5.84
N LEU A 74 12.31 11.76 6.04
CA LEU A 74 11.23 11.76 5.06
C LEU A 74 10.84 13.18 4.64
N ALA A 75 10.64 14.09 5.60
CA ALA A 75 10.30 15.49 5.31
C ALA A 75 11.42 16.22 4.56
N LYS A 76 12.70 15.93 4.86
CA LYS A 76 13.85 16.46 4.11
C LYS A 76 13.86 15.95 2.66
N THR A 77 13.68 14.65 2.45
CA THR A 77 13.60 14.04 1.12
C THR A 77 12.46 14.64 0.31
N PHE A 78 11.28 14.77 0.92
CA PHE A 78 10.11 15.37 0.27
C PHE A 78 10.35 16.83 -0.11
N ASN A 79 10.93 17.62 0.79
CA ASN A 79 11.29 19.01 0.51
C ASN A 79 12.29 19.15 -0.65
N LYS A 80 13.26 18.24 -0.77
CA LYS A 80 14.22 18.23 -1.88
C LYS A 80 13.52 17.95 -3.22
N VAL A 81 12.63 16.98 -3.27
CA VAL A 81 11.84 16.67 -4.48
C VAL A 81 10.98 17.87 -4.90
N LEU A 82 10.26 18.49 -3.96
CA LEU A 82 9.46 19.68 -4.23
C LEU A 82 10.30 20.87 -4.69
N GLN A 83 11.52 21.02 -4.13
CA GLN A 83 12.44 22.06 -4.55
C GLN A 83 12.87 21.89 -6.00
N THR A 84 13.24 20.66 -6.38
CA THR A 84 13.61 20.33 -7.77
C THR A 84 12.43 20.54 -8.72
N ALA A 85 11.20 20.33 -8.26
CA ALA A 85 9.98 20.62 -9.01
C ALA A 85 9.60 22.11 -9.04
N GLY A 86 10.41 23.01 -8.47
CA GLY A 86 10.17 24.47 -8.51
C GLY A 86 9.11 24.98 -7.54
N VAL A 87 8.70 24.17 -6.54
CA VAL A 87 7.70 24.60 -5.56
C VAL A 87 8.28 25.70 -4.66
N PRO A 88 7.57 26.83 -4.46
CA PRO A 88 8.12 27.94 -3.70
C PRO A 88 8.35 27.58 -2.21
N ILE A 89 9.27 28.32 -1.59
CA ILE A 89 9.76 27.99 -0.24
C ILE A 89 8.67 28.08 0.82
N SER A 90 7.67 28.96 0.65
CA SER A 90 6.51 29.12 1.54
C SER A 90 5.68 27.85 1.66
N GLU A 91 5.35 27.24 0.53
CA GLU A 91 4.54 26.04 0.38
C GLU A 91 5.32 24.83 0.87
N ARG A 92 6.60 24.74 0.51
CA ARG A 92 7.49 23.69 1.02
C ARG A 92 7.64 23.74 2.54
N ASN A 93 7.76 24.95 3.11
CA ASN A 93 7.79 25.14 4.56
C ASN A 93 6.48 24.76 5.23
N TYR A 94 5.34 25.08 4.61
CA TYR A 94 4.03 24.64 5.08
C TYR A 94 3.93 23.11 5.10
N ILE A 95 4.22 22.44 3.97
CA ILE A 95 4.18 20.98 3.86
C ILE A 95 5.11 20.33 4.88
N ARG A 96 6.35 20.83 5.01
CA ARG A 96 7.31 20.32 6.01
C ARG A 96 6.76 20.40 7.43
N ARG A 97 6.08 21.50 7.80
CA ARG A 97 5.46 21.63 9.12
C ARG A 97 4.36 20.60 9.31
N GLU A 98 3.44 20.44 8.35
CA GLU A 98 2.36 19.44 8.41
C GLU A 98 2.92 18.01 8.52
N MET A 99 3.94 17.68 7.74
CA MET A 99 4.60 16.37 7.78
C MET A 99 5.26 16.05 9.13
N LEU A 100 5.59 17.07 9.94
CA LEU A 100 6.22 16.91 11.25
C LEU A 100 5.24 17.03 12.42
N LYS A 101 3.99 17.44 12.17
CA LYS A 101 2.96 17.49 13.24
C LYS A 101 2.74 16.12 13.85
N ARG A 102 2.39 16.08 15.14
CA ARG A 102 1.97 14.83 15.80
C ARG A 102 0.77 14.25 15.05
N LEU A 103 0.78 12.93 14.84
CA LEU A 103 -0.36 12.24 14.24
C LEU A 103 -1.60 12.42 15.14
N PRO A 104 -2.81 12.49 14.57
CA PRO A 104 -4.03 12.56 15.36
C PRO A 104 -4.12 11.44 16.39
N ALA A 105 -4.77 11.69 17.53
CA ALA A 105 -4.98 10.67 18.57
C ALA A 105 -5.72 9.43 18.05
N HIS A 106 -6.58 9.60 17.05
CA HIS A 106 -7.32 8.51 16.40
C HIS A 106 -6.57 7.85 15.24
N ALA A 107 -5.27 8.10 15.09
CA ALA A 107 -4.47 7.40 14.10
C ALA A 107 -4.36 5.92 14.48
N THR A 108 -4.83 5.03 13.61
CA THR A 108 -4.74 3.58 13.80
C THR A 108 -3.31 3.03 13.61
N SER A 109 -2.36 3.88 13.20
CA SER A 109 -0.97 3.48 12.97
C SER A 109 -0.25 2.95 14.22
N THR A 110 -0.73 3.32 15.41
CA THR A 110 -0.14 2.95 16.72
C THR A 110 -1.13 2.22 17.62
N SER A 111 -2.22 1.68 17.08
CA SER A 111 -3.22 0.98 17.89
C SER A 111 -2.83 -0.48 18.12
N GLU A 112 -3.21 -1.03 19.26
CA GLU A 112 -2.95 -2.44 19.61
C GLU A 112 -3.61 -3.40 18.61
N GLU A 113 -4.81 -3.05 18.12
CA GLU A 113 -5.52 -3.84 17.11
C GLU A 113 -4.71 -3.98 15.82
N ARG A 114 -3.95 -2.95 15.44
CA ARG A 114 -3.07 -3.02 14.27
C ARG A 114 -1.94 -4.02 14.48
N GLU A 115 -1.36 -4.07 15.68
CA GLU A 115 -0.29 -5.02 16.02
C GLU A 115 -0.81 -6.46 16.00
N ILE A 116 -1.98 -6.70 16.61
CA ILE A 116 -2.65 -8.02 16.58
C ILE A 116 -2.92 -8.46 15.13
N VAL A 117 -3.51 -7.58 14.31
CA VAL A 117 -3.81 -7.88 12.91
C VAL A 117 -2.53 -8.14 12.11
N ARG A 118 -1.46 -7.37 12.38
CA ARG A 118 -0.15 -7.57 11.75
C ARG A 118 0.40 -8.96 12.08
N ASP A 119 0.39 -9.38 13.34
CA ASP A 119 0.96 -10.66 13.74
C ASP A 119 0.18 -11.84 13.17
N VAL A 120 -1.16 -11.76 13.15
CA VAL A 120 -2.03 -12.74 12.47
C VAL A 120 -1.74 -12.78 10.96
N PHE A 121 -1.48 -11.63 10.34
CA PHE A 121 -1.19 -11.55 8.91
C PHE A 121 0.14 -12.23 8.55
N PHE A 122 1.22 -11.91 9.28
CA PHE A 122 2.57 -12.39 8.98
C PHE A 122 2.84 -13.83 9.47
N SER A 123 2.03 -14.37 10.38
CA SER A 123 2.15 -15.76 10.84
C SER A 123 1.57 -16.79 9.86
N ASN A 124 0.74 -16.37 8.91
CA ASN A 124 0.07 -17.29 7.99
C ASN A 124 0.71 -17.31 6.59
N LYS A 125 1.41 -18.40 6.27
CA LYS A 125 2.07 -18.58 4.96
C LYS A 125 1.11 -18.41 3.78
N LYS A 126 -0.11 -18.97 3.84
CA LYS A 126 -1.08 -18.89 2.74
C LYS A 126 -1.56 -17.46 2.51
N THR A 127 -1.78 -16.70 3.58
CA THR A 127 -2.08 -15.27 3.51
C THR A 127 -0.97 -14.51 2.80
N LEU A 128 0.29 -14.77 3.15
CA LEU A 128 1.44 -14.12 2.52
C LEU A 128 1.58 -14.49 1.04
N GLU A 129 1.35 -15.74 0.66
CA GLU A 129 1.32 -16.19 -0.74
C GLU A 129 0.32 -15.39 -1.57
N ILE A 130 -0.93 -15.34 -1.13
CA ILE A 130 -2.00 -14.61 -1.84
C ILE A 130 -1.68 -13.12 -1.90
N PHE A 131 -1.20 -12.53 -0.80
CA PHE A 131 -0.79 -11.13 -0.78
C PHE A 131 0.34 -10.85 -1.77
N THR A 132 1.34 -11.73 -1.82
CA THR A 132 2.47 -11.58 -2.74
C THR A 132 2.02 -11.70 -4.20
N GLU A 133 1.08 -12.60 -4.49
CA GLU A 133 0.48 -12.72 -5.82
C GLU A 133 -0.31 -11.46 -6.23
N ILE A 134 -1.03 -10.82 -5.30
CA ILE A 134 -1.76 -9.57 -5.58
C ILE A 134 -0.76 -8.45 -5.94
N TYR A 135 0.31 -8.29 -5.15
CA TYR A 135 1.22 -7.14 -5.25
C TYR A 135 2.55 -7.46 -5.94
N TYR A 136 2.65 -8.57 -6.67
CA TYR A 136 3.92 -9.02 -7.28
C TYR A 136 4.63 -7.92 -8.08
N TYR A 137 3.89 -7.24 -8.96
CA TYR A 137 4.46 -6.16 -9.78
C TYR A 137 4.86 -4.94 -8.96
N ASP A 138 4.17 -4.64 -7.85
CA ASP A 138 4.58 -3.57 -6.95
C ASP A 138 5.92 -3.92 -6.28
N PHE A 139 6.12 -5.18 -5.87
CA PHE A 139 7.42 -5.62 -5.33
C PHE A 139 8.54 -5.42 -6.34
N VAL A 140 8.33 -5.83 -7.59
CA VAL A 140 9.32 -5.70 -8.67
C VAL A 140 9.59 -4.22 -9.00
N VAL A 141 8.56 -3.43 -9.26
CA VAL A 141 8.71 -2.05 -9.74
C VAL A 141 9.29 -1.13 -8.66
N PHE A 142 8.95 -1.34 -7.39
CA PHE A 142 9.41 -0.49 -6.29
C PHE A 142 10.67 -1.04 -5.59
N GLY A 143 11.18 -2.20 -6.02
CA GLY A 143 12.36 -2.84 -5.44
C GLY A 143 12.15 -3.23 -3.97
N TYR A 144 10.98 -3.81 -3.65
CA TYR A 144 10.71 -4.38 -2.33
C TYR A 144 10.86 -5.90 -2.40
N HIS A 145 11.39 -6.48 -1.32
CA HIS A 145 11.43 -7.92 -1.17
C HIS A 145 10.05 -8.45 -0.77
N PRO A 146 9.53 -9.49 -1.44
CA PRO A 146 8.29 -10.13 -1.01
C PRO A 146 8.48 -10.76 0.39
N PRO A 147 7.42 -10.86 1.21
CA PRO A 147 7.51 -11.38 2.58
C PRO A 147 7.72 -12.91 2.65
N ILE A 148 7.92 -13.58 1.51
CA ILE A 148 8.06 -15.03 1.43
C ILE A 148 9.48 -15.41 1.01
N SER A 149 10.15 -16.15 1.88
CA SER A 149 11.56 -16.53 1.74
C SER A 149 11.92 -17.29 0.45
N HIS A 150 11.00 -18.08 -0.11
CA HIS A 150 11.30 -18.79 -1.37
C HIS A 150 11.20 -17.88 -2.60
N MET A 151 10.33 -16.87 -2.59
CA MET A 151 10.22 -15.89 -3.68
C MET A 151 11.35 -14.86 -3.64
N GLN A 152 11.91 -14.57 -2.46
CA GLN A 152 13.14 -13.76 -2.34
C GLN A 152 14.36 -14.38 -3.04
N LYS A 153 14.31 -15.68 -3.39
CA LYS A 153 15.38 -16.34 -4.14
C LYS A 153 15.28 -16.11 -5.65
N ASP A 154 14.20 -15.52 -6.15
CA ASP A 154 14.06 -15.17 -7.56
C ASP A 154 15.19 -14.20 -7.96
N PRO A 155 15.90 -14.41 -9.08
CA PRO A 155 16.90 -13.49 -9.59
C PRO A 155 16.44 -12.03 -9.67
N ILE A 156 15.15 -11.77 -9.89
CA ILE A 156 14.58 -10.42 -9.97
C ILE A 156 14.71 -9.64 -8.63
N PHE A 157 14.80 -10.34 -7.50
CA PHE A 157 14.92 -9.75 -6.17
C PHE A 157 16.33 -9.92 -5.57
N ARG A 158 17.35 -10.28 -6.36
CA ARG A 158 18.75 -10.33 -5.90
C ARG A 158 19.44 -9.02 -6.27
N ASP A 159 19.96 -8.32 -5.27
CA ASP A 159 20.80 -7.12 -5.42
C ASP A 159 22.07 -7.40 -6.25
#